data_AF-A0A6L3ERH1-F1
#
_entry.id   AF-A0A6L3ERH1-F1
#
_cell.length_a   1.000
_cell.length_b   1.000
_cell.length_c   1.000
_cell.angle_alpha   90.00
_cell.angle_beta   90.00
_cell.angle_gamma   90.00
#
_symmetry.space_group_name_H-M   'P 1'
#
loop_
_entity.id
_entity.type
_entity.pdbx_description
1 polymer ?
#
loop_
_entity_poly.entity_id
_entity_poly.type
_entity_poly.pdbx_seq_one_letter_code
_entity_poly.pdbx_strand_id
1 'polypeptide(L)'
;MKNNPLPRLDKRDDLREKILAHCRIQPGEVWEDPVMGHRVGCLDAADGDEVAQLMAGKLATCAIHDPPYNLVAFAERPLSDYIRWCQKWVQHSWDALAESSALYIWLGADQRNQFQPLPDFMMMMRDFPFEPRSFITMRNQRGYGTQKNWMAVRQELLYYTKGNPPFDVQYTDIPKTVKGYYKDVNGRSTENIERSKSDTIRASNVWIDIQQVFYRMEENVSGCYAQKPLKSIERIIQASSAEGEIVLDFFSHSGTTLLAAERLKRPCFTTDIDPIYCEITIRRLEHWRKTGKTGWQNGHPFEKELPNLE
;
A
#
# COMPACT_ATOMS: atom_id res chain seq x y z
N MET A 1 6.85 27.35 -3.19
CA MET A 1 7.00 25.88 -3.19
C MET A 1 8.42 25.58 -3.62
N LYS A 2 9.24 24.92 -2.79
CA LYS A 2 10.62 24.58 -3.18
C LYS A 2 10.57 23.49 -4.27
N ASN A 3 11.46 23.57 -5.23
CA ASN A 3 11.58 22.59 -6.32
C ASN A 3 12.92 21.87 -6.17
N ASN A 4 12.97 20.91 -5.24
CA ASN A 4 14.18 20.16 -4.88
C ASN A 4 13.84 18.68 -4.60
N PRO A 5 13.33 17.93 -5.58
CA PRO A 5 12.94 16.54 -5.35
C PRO A 5 14.18 15.64 -5.20
N LEU A 6 14.10 14.61 -4.36
CA LEU A 6 15.12 13.57 -4.33
C LEU A 6 15.21 12.88 -5.70
N PRO A 7 16.43 12.75 -6.26
CA PRO A 7 16.65 12.00 -7.47
C PRO A 7 16.56 10.49 -7.17
N ARG A 8 16.69 9.72 -8.25
CA ARG A 8 16.78 8.26 -8.25
C ARG A 8 18.00 7.84 -7.44
N LEU A 9 17.81 7.42 -6.19
CA LEU A 9 18.90 7.07 -5.27
C LEU A 9 19.71 5.86 -5.76
N ASP A 10 19.10 4.98 -6.56
CA ASP A 10 19.76 3.87 -7.27
C ASP A 10 20.82 4.31 -8.29
N LYS A 11 20.94 5.62 -8.57
CA LYS A 11 21.89 6.20 -9.54
C LYS A 11 22.82 7.24 -8.92
N ARG A 12 22.74 7.47 -7.62
CA ARG A 12 23.44 8.55 -6.90
C ARG A 12 23.99 8.01 -5.58
N ASP A 13 24.99 7.14 -5.66
CA ASP A 13 25.62 6.54 -4.48
C ASP A 13 26.16 7.60 -3.50
N ASP A 14 26.71 8.70 -4.05
CA ASP A 14 27.18 9.87 -3.29
C ASP A 14 26.09 10.50 -2.42
N LEU A 15 24.86 10.59 -2.95
CA LEU A 15 23.72 11.11 -2.22
C LEU A 15 23.16 10.08 -1.25
N ARG A 16 23.15 8.80 -1.66
CA ARG A 16 22.69 7.69 -0.82
C ARG A 16 23.50 7.62 0.47
N GLU A 17 24.82 7.69 0.40
CA GLU A 17 25.71 7.70 1.57
C GLU A 17 25.42 8.88 2.52
N LYS A 18 25.22 10.08 1.97
CA LYS A 18 24.84 11.26 2.76
C LYS A 18 23.51 11.06 3.49
N ILE A 19 22.52 10.46 2.82
CA ILE A 19 21.21 10.20 3.42
C ILE A 19 21.30 9.12 4.51
N LEU A 20 22.09 8.06 4.28
CA LEU A 20 22.30 6.99 5.26
C LEU A 20 22.81 7.52 6.60
N ALA A 21 23.69 8.52 6.58
CA ALA A 21 24.20 9.17 7.79
C ALA A 21 23.12 9.85 8.65
N HIS A 22 21.90 10.00 8.12
CA HIS A 22 20.75 10.59 8.79
C HIS A 22 19.62 9.60 9.08
N CYS A 23 19.82 8.30 8.81
CA CYS A 23 18.87 7.24 9.12
C CYS A 23 19.02 6.81 10.57
N ARG A 24 17.91 6.80 11.32
CA ARG A 24 17.90 6.50 12.76
C ARG A 24 18.06 5.03 13.10
N ILE A 25 17.66 4.15 12.18
CA ILE A 25 17.73 2.71 12.37
C ILE A 25 18.57 2.06 11.28
N GLN A 26 19.29 1.01 11.66
CA GLN A 26 20.13 0.18 10.81
C GLN A 26 19.48 -1.19 10.57
N PRO A 27 19.98 -1.99 9.60
CA PRO A 27 19.48 -3.35 9.39
C PRO A 27 19.43 -4.17 10.69
N GLY A 28 18.29 -4.82 10.93
CA GLY A 28 18.01 -5.60 12.15
C GLY A 28 17.39 -4.78 13.30
N GLU A 29 17.25 -3.46 13.17
CA GLU A 29 16.67 -2.61 14.20
C GLU A 29 15.19 -2.27 13.95
N VAL A 30 14.47 -1.98 15.03
CA VAL A 30 13.07 -1.55 15.01
C VAL A 30 12.93 -0.24 15.78
N TRP A 31 12.38 0.77 15.12
CA TRP A 31 11.93 2.01 15.75
C TRP A 31 10.49 1.83 16.25
N GLU A 32 10.21 2.30 17.46
CA GLU A 32 8.86 2.28 18.05
C GLU A 32 8.36 3.70 18.30
N ASP A 33 7.14 3.97 17.85
CA ASP A 33 6.45 5.23 18.07
C ASP A 33 5.84 5.27 19.49
N PRO A 34 6.22 6.24 20.34
CA PRO A 34 5.69 6.35 21.69
C PRO A 34 4.23 6.84 21.76
N VAL A 35 3.63 7.29 20.65
CA VAL A 35 2.30 7.92 20.64
C VAL A 35 1.20 6.91 20.28
N MET A 36 1.24 6.34 19.08
CA MET A 36 0.24 5.39 18.56
C MET A 36 0.75 3.94 18.58
N GLY A 37 2.01 3.72 18.96
CA GLY A 37 2.60 2.38 18.99
C GLY A 37 2.90 1.82 17.61
N HIS A 38 3.08 2.67 16.59
CA HIS A 38 3.63 2.23 15.31
C HIS A 38 5.01 1.59 15.50
N ARG A 39 5.36 0.65 14.62
CA ARG A 39 6.70 0.04 14.57
C ARG A 39 7.21 0.12 13.14
N VAL A 40 8.45 0.58 12.99
CA VAL A 40 9.15 0.64 11.70
C VAL A 40 10.44 -0.17 11.83
N GLY A 41 10.50 -1.32 11.18
CA GLY A 41 11.70 -2.17 11.11
C GLY A 41 12.54 -1.86 9.88
N CYS A 42 13.87 -2.00 10.02
CA CYS A 42 14.77 -2.14 8.88
C CYS A 42 15.09 -3.63 8.70
N LEU A 43 14.12 -4.39 8.17
CA LEU A 43 14.09 -5.85 8.24
C LEU A 43 13.72 -6.51 6.90
N ASP A 44 14.20 -7.73 6.67
CA ASP A 44 13.82 -8.58 5.55
C ASP A 44 12.50 -9.32 5.85
N ALA A 45 11.47 -9.02 5.07
CA ALA A 45 10.18 -9.70 5.15
C ALA A 45 10.25 -11.21 4.87
N ALA A 46 11.32 -11.69 4.22
CA ALA A 46 11.59 -13.10 3.96
C ALA A 46 12.38 -13.79 5.08
N ASP A 47 12.67 -13.11 6.19
CA ASP A 47 13.22 -13.66 7.42
C ASP A 47 12.14 -13.71 8.53
N GLY A 48 11.88 -14.91 9.06
CA GLY A 48 10.81 -15.13 10.04
C GLY A 48 11.14 -14.58 11.43
N ASP A 49 12.42 -14.59 11.83
CA ASP A 49 12.85 -14.09 13.13
C ASP A 49 12.75 -12.57 13.17
N GLU A 50 13.11 -11.91 12.06
CA GLU A 50 12.95 -10.47 11.93
C GLU A 50 11.47 -10.06 11.88
N VAL A 51 10.61 -10.78 11.15
CA VAL A 51 9.15 -10.53 11.22
C VAL A 51 8.63 -10.73 12.64
N ALA A 52 9.07 -11.76 13.37
CA ALA A 52 8.68 -11.96 14.76
C ALA A 52 9.14 -10.80 15.67
N GLN A 53 10.33 -10.26 15.44
CA GLN A 53 10.82 -9.05 16.10
C GLN A 53 9.93 -7.84 15.82
N LEU A 54 9.52 -7.63 14.55
CA LEU A 54 8.58 -6.57 14.15
C LEU A 54 7.19 -6.74 14.78
N MET A 55 6.75 -7.97 15.02
CA MET A 55 5.44 -8.23 15.61
C MET A 55 5.43 -8.19 17.14
N ALA A 56 6.57 -8.46 17.81
CA ALA A 56 6.69 -8.52 19.28
C ALA A 56 5.53 -9.29 19.95
N GLY A 57 5.20 -10.45 19.40
CA GLY A 57 4.14 -11.33 19.91
C GLY A 57 2.71 -10.85 19.67
N LYS A 58 2.50 -9.74 18.95
CA LYS A 58 1.17 -9.27 18.54
C LYS A 58 0.79 -9.82 17.16
N LEU A 59 -0.49 -9.74 16.83
CA LEU A 59 -1.04 -10.17 15.54
C LEU A 59 -1.81 -9.03 14.88
N ALA A 60 -1.71 -8.93 13.56
CA ALA A 60 -2.42 -7.95 12.76
C ALA A 60 -3.78 -8.48 12.28
N THR A 61 -4.75 -7.57 12.08
CA THR A 61 -6.07 -7.92 11.51
C THR A 61 -6.20 -7.51 10.05
N CYS A 62 -5.32 -6.64 9.57
CA CYS A 62 -5.25 -6.25 8.16
C CYS A 62 -3.79 -6.15 7.73
N ALA A 63 -3.42 -6.84 6.65
CA ALA A 63 -2.14 -6.68 5.97
C ALA A 63 -2.33 -6.06 4.59
N ILE A 64 -1.47 -5.11 4.24
CA ILE A 64 -1.44 -4.46 2.93
C ILE A 64 0.01 -4.50 2.45
N HIS A 65 0.26 -5.19 1.36
CA HIS A 65 1.61 -5.42 0.84
C HIS A 65 1.71 -4.92 -0.61
N ASP A 66 2.78 -4.19 -0.91
CA ASP A 66 3.14 -3.75 -2.26
C ASP A 66 4.58 -4.20 -2.55
N PRO A 67 4.80 -5.52 -2.75
CA PRO A 67 6.14 -6.05 -2.94
C PRO A 67 6.80 -5.45 -4.18
N PRO A 68 8.14 -5.30 -4.18
CA PRO A 68 8.86 -4.96 -5.40
C PRO A 68 8.57 -6.02 -6.47
N TYR A 69 8.38 -5.59 -7.71
CA TYR A 69 8.35 -6.52 -8.84
C TYR A 69 9.75 -7.06 -9.12
N ASN A 70 9.87 -8.08 -9.97
CA ASN A 70 11.08 -8.85 -10.30
C ASN A 70 12.27 -8.04 -10.91
N LEU A 71 12.39 -6.77 -10.58
CA LEU A 71 13.44 -5.82 -10.90
C LEU A 71 14.03 -5.29 -9.59
N VAL A 72 14.67 -6.16 -8.81
CA VAL A 72 15.57 -5.72 -7.74
C VAL A 72 16.90 -5.35 -8.40
N ALA A 73 17.26 -4.06 -8.37
CA ALA A 73 18.57 -3.57 -8.80
C ALA A 73 19.03 -3.98 -10.22
N PHE A 74 18.12 -3.99 -11.21
CA PHE A 74 18.41 -4.26 -12.63
C PHE A 74 19.03 -5.63 -12.96
N ALA A 75 19.11 -6.55 -11.99
CA ALA A 75 19.38 -7.96 -12.23
C ALA A 75 18.05 -8.71 -12.24
N GLU A 76 17.66 -9.27 -13.40
CA GLU A 76 16.50 -10.15 -13.47
C GLU A 76 16.80 -11.41 -12.63
N ARG A 77 16.14 -11.53 -11.48
CA ARG A 77 16.08 -12.83 -10.81
C ARG A 77 15.23 -13.75 -11.67
N PRO A 78 15.56 -15.05 -11.76
CA PRO A 78 14.65 -16.03 -12.33
C PRO A 78 13.28 -15.89 -11.67
N LEU A 79 12.20 -15.91 -12.46
CA LEU A 79 10.84 -15.80 -11.95
C LEU A 79 10.57 -16.80 -10.81
N SER A 80 11.09 -18.02 -10.91
CA SER A 80 10.99 -19.04 -9.87
C SER A 80 11.60 -18.61 -8.53
N ASP A 81 12.72 -17.89 -8.55
CA ASP A 81 13.36 -17.40 -7.32
C ASP A 81 12.59 -16.23 -6.73
N TYR A 82 12.01 -15.36 -7.57
CA TYR A 82 11.08 -14.32 -7.11
C TYR A 82 9.86 -14.93 -6.43
N ILE A 83 9.22 -15.93 -7.06
CA ILE A 83 8.07 -16.61 -6.48
C ILE A 83 8.43 -17.36 -5.19
N ARG A 84 9.62 -17.98 -5.11
CA ARG A 84 10.10 -18.61 -3.86
C ARG A 84 10.32 -17.58 -2.76
N TRP A 85 10.83 -16.40 -3.10
CA TRP A 85 10.93 -15.29 -2.14
C TRP A 85 9.54 -14.81 -1.70
N CYS A 86 8.57 -14.73 -2.62
CA CYS A 86 7.18 -14.44 -2.30
C CYS A 86 6.54 -15.44 -1.34
N GLN A 87 6.80 -16.74 -1.53
CA GLN A 87 6.30 -17.79 -0.63
C GLN A 87 6.73 -17.54 0.82
N LYS A 88 7.96 -17.07 1.04
CA LYS A 88 8.47 -16.80 2.39
C LYS A 88 7.69 -15.70 3.10
N TRP A 89 7.59 -14.51 2.50
CA TRP A 89 6.89 -13.42 3.16
C TRP A 89 5.39 -13.63 3.23
N VAL A 90 4.77 -14.39 2.30
CA VAL A 90 3.36 -14.80 2.44
C VAL A 90 3.16 -15.74 3.62
N GLN A 91 4.07 -16.68 3.84
CA GLN A 91 4.07 -17.53 5.05
C GLN A 91 4.21 -16.68 6.31
N HIS A 92 5.12 -15.72 6.33
CA HIS A 92 5.28 -14.83 7.48
C HIS A 92 4.06 -13.93 7.69
N SER A 93 3.37 -13.51 6.62
CA SER A 93 2.06 -12.83 6.74
C SER A 93 1.05 -13.76 7.40
N TRP A 94 0.98 -15.05 7.03
CA TRP A 94 0.07 -16.01 7.66
C TRP A 94 0.31 -16.14 9.17
N ASP A 95 1.58 -16.16 9.58
CA ASP A 95 1.99 -16.31 10.98
C ASP A 95 1.77 -15.02 11.78
N ALA A 96 1.93 -13.85 11.16
CA ALA A 96 1.74 -12.53 11.77
C ALA A 96 0.28 -12.05 11.82
N LEU A 97 -0.63 -12.74 11.13
CA LEU A 97 -2.04 -12.40 11.04
C LEU A 97 -2.90 -13.18 12.03
N ALA A 98 -3.86 -12.49 12.64
CA ALA A 98 -4.89 -13.07 13.50
C ALA A 98 -5.79 -14.05 12.71
N GLU A 99 -6.51 -14.92 13.42
CA GLU A 99 -7.36 -15.97 12.81
C GLU A 99 -8.47 -15.45 11.89
N SER A 100 -8.92 -14.22 12.09
CA SER A 100 -9.88 -13.53 11.23
C SER A 100 -9.28 -12.21 10.77
N SER A 101 -8.64 -12.23 9.60
CA SER A 101 -7.88 -11.09 9.09
C SER A 101 -7.95 -10.95 7.58
N ALA A 102 -7.72 -9.73 7.09
CA ALA A 102 -7.65 -9.44 5.66
C ALA A 102 -6.21 -9.31 5.17
N LEU A 103 -5.95 -9.78 3.95
CA LEU A 103 -4.67 -9.66 3.26
C LEU A 103 -4.88 -9.04 1.87
N TYR A 104 -4.23 -7.91 1.64
CA TYR A 104 -4.28 -7.15 0.39
C TYR A 104 -2.88 -7.10 -0.22
N ILE A 105 -2.77 -7.48 -1.49
CA ILE A 105 -1.48 -7.54 -2.19
C ILE A 105 -1.58 -6.81 -3.52
N TRP A 106 -0.83 -5.72 -3.66
CA TRP A 106 -0.67 -5.01 -4.93
C TRP A 106 0.30 -5.76 -5.83
N LEU A 107 -0.13 -6.06 -7.05
CA LEU A 107 0.68 -6.76 -8.05
C LEU A 107 0.45 -6.21 -9.46
N GLY A 108 1.46 -6.38 -10.31
CA GLY A 108 1.48 -5.90 -11.67
C GLY A 108 1.40 -7.06 -12.66
N ALA A 109 0.74 -6.83 -13.79
CA ALA A 109 0.74 -7.75 -14.92
C ALA A 109 1.55 -7.13 -16.07
N ASP A 110 2.86 -7.39 -16.15
CA ASP A 110 3.70 -6.83 -17.21
C ASP A 110 3.40 -7.51 -18.55
N GLN A 111 2.60 -6.84 -19.39
CA GLN A 111 2.20 -7.32 -20.71
C GLN A 111 3.38 -7.56 -21.66
N ARG A 112 4.54 -6.95 -21.40
CA ARG A 112 5.76 -7.14 -22.20
C ARG A 112 6.52 -8.40 -21.78
N ASN A 113 6.22 -8.93 -20.60
CA ASN A 113 6.86 -10.11 -20.04
C ASN A 113 5.82 -11.15 -19.63
N GLN A 114 4.94 -11.51 -20.56
CA GLN A 114 3.94 -12.57 -20.41
C GLN A 114 3.02 -12.42 -19.17
N PHE A 115 2.71 -11.16 -18.79
CA PHE A 115 1.92 -10.79 -17.61
C PHE A 115 2.56 -11.10 -16.26
N GLN A 116 3.85 -11.43 -16.20
CA GLN A 116 4.55 -11.69 -14.94
C GLN A 116 4.55 -10.46 -14.00
N PRO A 117 4.65 -10.67 -12.68
CA PRO A 117 4.59 -11.97 -11.99
C PRO A 117 3.17 -12.38 -11.54
N LEU A 118 2.13 -11.63 -11.93
CA LEU A 118 0.78 -11.79 -11.37
C LEU A 118 0.21 -13.22 -11.49
N PRO A 119 0.22 -13.90 -12.67
CA PRO A 119 -0.30 -15.25 -12.78
C PRO A 119 0.43 -16.25 -11.88
N ASP A 120 1.76 -16.19 -11.87
CA ASP A 120 2.63 -17.09 -11.10
C ASP A 120 2.40 -16.91 -9.60
N PHE A 121 2.27 -15.65 -9.14
CA PHE A 121 1.93 -15.34 -7.76
C PHE A 121 0.54 -15.89 -7.38
N MET A 122 -0.46 -15.72 -8.24
CA MET A 122 -1.81 -16.24 -7.99
C MET A 122 -1.85 -17.78 -7.96
N MET A 123 -1.00 -18.45 -8.75
CA MET A 123 -0.86 -19.90 -8.68
C MET A 123 -0.22 -20.33 -7.36
N MET A 124 0.87 -19.67 -6.95
CA MET A 124 1.53 -19.89 -5.67
C MET A 124 0.58 -19.70 -4.48
N MET A 125 -0.28 -18.67 -4.50
CA MET A 125 -1.26 -18.43 -3.44
C MET A 125 -2.26 -19.57 -3.25
N ARG A 126 -2.45 -20.46 -4.23
CA ARG A 126 -3.35 -21.64 -4.09
C ARG A 126 -2.79 -22.70 -3.13
N ASP A 127 -1.49 -22.65 -2.83
CA ASP A 127 -0.85 -23.55 -1.88
C ASP A 127 -1.03 -23.06 -0.43
N PHE A 128 -1.57 -21.85 -0.23
CA PHE A 128 -1.84 -21.28 1.08
C PHE A 128 -3.34 -21.39 1.45
N PRO A 129 -3.67 -21.55 2.74
CA PRO A 129 -5.05 -21.60 3.25
C PRO A 129 -5.79 -20.25 3.25
N PHE A 130 -5.29 -19.26 2.50
CA PHE A 130 -5.95 -17.97 2.33
C PHE A 130 -7.13 -18.09 1.35
N GLU A 131 -8.30 -17.57 1.74
CA GLU A 131 -9.49 -17.59 0.90
C GLU A 131 -9.54 -16.35 -0.02
N PRO A 132 -9.59 -16.50 -1.35
CA PRO A 132 -9.72 -15.36 -2.25
C PRO A 132 -11.11 -14.72 -2.14
N ARG A 133 -11.16 -13.39 -2.02
CA ARG A 133 -12.40 -12.62 -1.86
C ARG A 133 -12.69 -11.69 -3.02
N SER A 134 -11.67 -11.05 -3.57
CA SER A 134 -11.83 -10.16 -4.72
C SER A 134 -10.52 -9.99 -5.49
N PHE A 135 -10.65 -9.84 -6.80
CA PHE A 135 -9.63 -9.26 -7.66
C PHE A 135 -10.04 -7.82 -7.95
N ILE A 136 -9.32 -6.86 -7.37
CA ILE A 136 -9.57 -5.43 -7.50
C ILE A 136 -8.63 -4.83 -8.54
N THR A 137 -9.13 -3.89 -9.34
CA THR A 137 -8.32 -3.04 -10.21
C THR A 137 -8.47 -1.58 -9.79
N MET A 138 -7.37 -0.90 -9.47
CA MET A 138 -7.35 0.56 -9.43
C MET A 138 -7.00 1.09 -10.83
N ARG A 139 -7.89 1.93 -11.37
CA ARG A 139 -7.68 2.57 -12.67
C ARG A 139 -6.95 3.89 -12.49
N ASN A 140 -5.70 3.92 -12.89
CA ASN A 140 -4.92 5.14 -13.04
C ASN A 140 -5.61 6.10 -14.03
N GLN A 141 -5.65 7.38 -13.69
CA GLN A 141 -6.24 8.42 -14.55
C GLN A 141 -5.32 8.78 -15.71
N ARG A 142 -4.01 8.56 -15.56
CA ARG A 142 -3.00 8.77 -16.62
C ARG A 142 -2.27 7.48 -16.92
N GLY A 143 -2.04 7.24 -18.21
CA GLY A 143 -1.15 6.22 -18.74
C GLY A 143 -0.41 6.75 -19.96
N TYR A 144 0.61 6.03 -20.41
CA TYR A 144 1.29 6.36 -21.65
C TYR A 144 0.48 5.85 -22.84
N GLY A 145 0.06 6.77 -23.71
CA GLY A 145 -0.58 6.39 -24.97
C GLY A 145 0.37 5.53 -25.81
N THR A 146 -0.18 4.52 -26.47
CA THR A 146 0.60 3.64 -27.35
C THR A 146 -0.08 3.54 -28.72
N GLN A 147 0.68 3.39 -29.79
CA GLN A 147 0.16 3.33 -31.16
C GLN A 147 -0.28 1.91 -31.58
N LYS A 148 0.24 0.88 -30.90
CA LYS A 148 0.07 -0.53 -31.29
C LYS A 148 -0.62 -1.38 -30.23
N ASN A 149 -1.06 -0.77 -29.13
CA ASN A 149 -1.70 -1.46 -28.00
C ASN A 149 -2.64 -0.52 -27.22
N TRP A 150 -3.41 -1.07 -26.29
CA TRP A 150 -4.21 -0.31 -25.34
C TRP A 150 -3.33 0.42 -24.33
N MET A 151 -3.79 1.59 -23.88
CA MET A 151 -3.10 2.35 -22.84
C MET A 151 -3.14 1.58 -21.51
N ALA A 152 -1.97 1.28 -20.94
CA ALA A 152 -1.85 0.62 -19.64
C ALA A 152 -2.17 1.61 -18.50
N VAL A 153 -3.31 1.40 -17.83
CA VAL A 153 -3.80 2.24 -16.72
C VAL A 153 -4.27 1.42 -15.52
N ARG A 154 -3.91 0.14 -15.44
CA ARG A 154 -4.39 -0.74 -14.38
C ARG A 154 -3.30 -0.95 -13.34
N GLN A 155 -3.71 -0.98 -12.07
CA GLN A 155 -2.93 -1.53 -10.96
C GLN A 155 -3.82 -2.57 -10.29
N GLU A 156 -3.31 -3.80 -10.18
CA GLU A 156 -4.08 -4.90 -9.63
C GLU A 156 -3.84 -5.02 -8.13
N LEU A 157 -4.90 -5.42 -7.43
CA LEU A 157 -4.92 -5.63 -6.00
C LEU A 157 -5.68 -6.93 -5.73
N LEU A 158 -4.98 -7.92 -5.21
CA LEU A 158 -5.57 -9.17 -4.77
C LEU A 158 -6.04 -9.02 -3.33
N TYR A 159 -7.26 -9.47 -3.04
CA TYR A 159 -7.82 -9.50 -1.69
C TYR A 159 -8.11 -10.95 -1.28
N TYR A 160 -7.45 -11.37 -0.21
CA TYR A 160 -7.61 -12.66 0.46
C TYR A 160 -7.99 -12.49 1.94
N THR A 161 -8.49 -13.54 2.56
CA THR A 161 -8.80 -13.59 4.00
C THR A 161 -8.24 -14.83 4.67
N LYS A 162 -7.76 -14.67 5.91
CA LYS A 162 -7.60 -15.76 6.88
C LYS A 162 -8.86 -15.78 7.74
N GLY A 163 -9.53 -16.93 7.83
CA GLY A 163 -10.83 -17.04 8.49
C GLY A 163 -11.90 -16.13 7.88
N ASN A 164 -12.68 -15.45 8.74
CA ASN A 164 -13.82 -14.63 8.33
C ASN A 164 -13.78 -13.23 9.00
N PRO A 165 -12.90 -12.32 8.56
CA PRO A 165 -12.81 -10.98 9.12
C PRO A 165 -14.07 -10.14 8.86
N PRO A 166 -14.33 -9.12 9.69
CA PRO A 166 -15.38 -8.14 9.39
C PRO A 166 -15.06 -7.38 8.08
N PHE A 167 -16.12 -6.90 7.42
CA PHE A 167 -15.99 -6.05 6.24
C PHE A 167 -16.97 -4.88 6.27
N ASP A 168 -16.45 -3.67 6.39
CA ASP A 168 -17.23 -2.44 6.36
C ASP A 168 -17.40 -1.93 4.92
N VAL A 169 -18.65 -1.68 4.54
CA VAL A 169 -19.00 -1.27 3.19
C VAL A 169 -18.45 0.11 2.86
N GLN A 170 -17.60 0.18 1.84
CA GLN A 170 -17.02 1.42 1.37
C GLN A 170 -17.84 2.06 0.23
N TYR A 171 -17.82 3.38 0.19
CA TYR A 171 -18.45 4.19 -0.84
C TYR A 171 -17.42 5.06 -1.55
N THR A 172 -17.75 5.47 -2.78
CA THR A 172 -16.96 6.43 -3.55
C THR A 172 -17.45 7.85 -3.30
N ASP A 173 -16.75 8.83 -3.91
CA ASP A 173 -17.22 10.21 -3.96
C ASP A 173 -18.15 10.48 -5.17
N ILE A 174 -18.47 9.45 -5.97
CA ILE A 174 -19.25 9.59 -7.19
C ILE A 174 -20.75 9.58 -6.83
N PRO A 175 -21.51 10.65 -7.12
CA PRO A 175 -22.93 10.70 -6.83
C PRO A 175 -23.72 9.64 -7.61
N LYS A 176 -24.79 9.12 -7.02
CA LYS A 176 -25.76 8.29 -7.75
C LYS A 176 -26.57 9.17 -8.70
N THR A 177 -26.39 8.97 -10.01
CA THR A 177 -27.22 9.62 -11.04
C THR A 177 -28.60 9.00 -11.19
N VAL A 178 -28.80 7.75 -10.75
CA VAL A 178 -30.10 7.06 -10.79
C VAL A 178 -30.45 6.55 -9.40
N LYS A 179 -31.47 7.15 -8.77
CA LYS A 179 -32.02 6.68 -7.50
C LYS A 179 -33.01 5.55 -7.78
N GLY A 180 -32.52 4.30 -7.75
CA GLY A 180 -33.36 3.10 -7.72
C GLY A 180 -33.87 2.60 -9.09
N TYR A 181 -34.02 1.28 -9.18
CA TYR A 181 -34.85 0.64 -10.19
C TYR A 181 -36.31 0.82 -9.76
N TYR A 182 -37.11 1.50 -10.57
CA TYR A 182 -38.56 1.51 -10.39
C TYR A 182 -39.08 0.08 -10.56
N LYS A 183 -39.84 -0.41 -9.59
CA LYS A 183 -40.57 -1.67 -9.72
C LYS A 183 -42.05 -1.37 -9.54
N ASP A 184 -42.83 -1.66 -10.57
CA ASP A 184 -44.29 -1.67 -10.45
C ASP A 184 -44.70 -2.91 -9.67
N VAL A 185 -45.27 -2.68 -8.49
CA VAL A 185 -45.92 -3.70 -7.68
C VAL A 185 -47.38 -3.28 -7.51
N ASN A 186 -48.31 -4.07 -8.07
CA ASN A 186 -49.75 -3.79 -8.05
C ASN A 186 -50.14 -2.39 -8.59
N GLY A 187 -49.53 -1.95 -9.70
CA GLY A 187 -49.87 -0.68 -10.36
C GLY A 187 -49.43 0.57 -9.59
N ARG A 188 -48.60 0.42 -8.55
CA ARG A 188 -47.90 1.52 -7.89
C ARG A 188 -46.41 1.37 -8.17
N SER A 189 -45.84 2.42 -8.77
CA SER A 189 -44.39 2.58 -8.88
C SER A 189 -43.82 2.79 -7.49
N THR A 190 -43.23 1.72 -6.93
CA THR A 190 -42.56 1.78 -5.63
C THR A 190 -41.07 2.01 -5.87
N GLU A 191 -40.56 3.12 -5.35
CA GLU A 191 -39.12 3.37 -5.27
C GLU A 191 -38.52 2.35 -4.30
N ASN A 192 -37.63 1.48 -4.79
CA ASN A 192 -36.91 0.53 -3.98
C ASN A 192 -35.76 1.25 -3.23
N ILE A 193 -36.11 2.12 -2.27
CA ILE A 193 -35.16 2.85 -1.41
C ILE A 193 -34.35 1.88 -0.52
N GLU A 194 -34.83 0.65 -0.36
CA GLU A 194 -34.32 -0.32 0.61
C GLU A 194 -32.89 -0.80 0.38
N ARG A 195 -32.31 -0.68 -0.83
CA ARG A 195 -31.02 -1.32 -1.11
C ARG A 195 -29.77 -0.47 -0.91
N SER A 196 -29.86 0.86 -0.83
CA SER A 196 -28.70 1.68 -0.44
C SER A 196 -29.10 3.13 -0.11
N LYS A 197 -29.03 3.48 1.18
CA LYS A 197 -29.31 4.82 1.73
C LYS A 197 -28.24 5.89 1.41
N SER A 198 -27.12 5.52 0.76
CA SER A 198 -26.04 6.47 0.45
C SER A 198 -26.35 7.32 -0.78
N ASP A 199 -25.92 8.58 -0.78
CA ASP A 199 -25.99 9.49 -1.94
C ASP A 199 -24.95 9.16 -3.02
N THR A 200 -23.90 8.39 -2.67
CA THR A 200 -22.83 8.00 -3.59
C THR A 200 -22.85 6.51 -3.91
N ILE A 201 -22.23 6.12 -5.03
CA ILE A 201 -22.14 4.72 -5.43
C ILE A 201 -21.20 3.95 -4.49
N ARG A 202 -21.58 2.71 -4.17
CA ARG A 202 -20.73 1.77 -3.42
C ARG A 202 -19.45 1.48 -4.21
N ALA A 203 -18.32 1.39 -3.52
CA ALA A 203 -17.07 1.00 -4.16
C ALA A 203 -17.19 -0.44 -4.70
N SER A 204 -16.94 -0.62 -5.99
CA SER A 204 -16.85 -1.95 -6.62
C SER A 204 -15.42 -2.50 -6.50
N ASN A 205 -15.16 -3.64 -7.15
CA ASN A 205 -13.80 -4.14 -7.36
C ASN A 205 -13.07 -3.45 -8.52
N VAL A 206 -13.62 -2.37 -9.10
CA VAL A 206 -12.93 -1.53 -10.08
C VAL A 206 -12.96 -0.09 -9.58
N TRP A 207 -11.84 0.36 -9.02
CA TRP A 207 -11.73 1.69 -8.42
C TRP A 207 -11.37 2.71 -9.50
N ILE A 208 -12.35 3.54 -9.84
CA ILE A 208 -12.21 4.63 -10.82
C ILE A 208 -12.13 6.01 -10.16
N ASP A 209 -12.38 6.08 -8.85
CA ASP A 209 -12.49 7.33 -8.09
C ASP A 209 -11.24 7.66 -7.27
N ILE A 210 -10.19 6.85 -7.41
CA ILE A 210 -8.90 7.07 -6.76
C ILE A 210 -7.90 7.58 -7.80
N GLN A 211 -7.29 8.71 -7.50
CA GLN A 211 -6.24 9.32 -8.31
C GLN A 211 -4.88 8.74 -7.90
N GLN A 212 -4.09 8.27 -8.87
CA GLN A 212 -2.68 7.90 -8.66
C GLN A 212 -1.87 9.13 -8.18
N VAL A 213 -0.83 8.92 -7.38
CA VAL A 213 0.02 10.01 -6.86
C VAL A 213 0.83 10.64 -8.00
N PHE A 214 0.91 11.96 -8.01
CA PHE A 214 1.77 12.73 -8.92
C PHE A 214 2.63 13.70 -8.13
N TYR A 215 3.77 14.10 -8.71
CA TYR A 215 4.74 15.02 -8.11
C TYR A 215 4.14 16.34 -7.55
N ARG A 216 3.04 16.83 -8.13
CA ARG A 216 2.35 18.04 -7.68
C ARG A 216 1.33 17.82 -6.56
N MET A 217 1.05 16.59 -6.17
CA MET A 217 0.12 16.31 -5.08
C MET A 217 0.83 16.47 -3.75
N GLU A 218 0.15 17.02 -2.75
CA GLU A 218 0.74 17.22 -1.41
C GLU A 218 1.29 15.90 -0.84
N GLU A 219 0.56 14.81 -1.02
CA GLU A 219 0.95 13.49 -0.51
C GLU A 219 2.23 12.93 -1.15
N ASN A 220 2.74 13.52 -2.23
CA ASN A 220 3.93 13.02 -2.92
C ASN A 220 5.17 13.07 -2.01
N VAL A 221 5.89 11.95 -1.97
CA VAL A 221 7.19 11.83 -1.33
C VAL A 221 8.23 11.60 -2.43
N SER A 222 9.09 12.59 -2.67
CA SER A 222 10.15 12.43 -3.68
C SER A 222 11.13 11.32 -3.28
N GLY A 223 11.72 10.64 -4.28
CA GLY A 223 12.52 9.43 -4.09
C GLY A 223 11.72 8.13 -3.99
N CYS A 224 10.38 8.21 -3.87
CA CYS A 224 9.48 7.06 -3.73
C CYS A 224 8.62 6.84 -4.99
N TYR A 225 9.18 6.26 -6.05
CA TYR A 225 8.57 6.27 -7.40
C TYR A 225 7.30 5.42 -7.58
N ALA A 226 7.07 4.44 -6.71
CA ALA A 226 5.91 3.54 -6.77
C ALA A 226 4.86 3.81 -5.69
N GLN A 227 4.86 5.01 -5.09
CA GLN A 227 3.96 5.37 -3.99
C GLN A 227 2.47 5.11 -4.33
N LYS A 228 1.79 4.33 -3.49
CA LYS A 228 0.33 4.17 -3.53
C LYS A 228 -0.40 5.39 -2.96
N PRO A 229 -1.58 5.76 -3.49
CA PRO A 229 -2.37 6.89 -2.96
C PRO A 229 -2.92 6.59 -1.57
N LEU A 230 -2.91 7.58 -0.67
CA LEU A 230 -3.49 7.46 0.68
C LEU A 230 -4.94 7.00 0.63
N LYS A 231 -5.75 7.56 -0.29
CA LYS A 231 -7.17 7.19 -0.45
C LYS A 231 -7.39 5.69 -0.71
N SER A 232 -6.46 5.03 -1.42
CA SER A 232 -6.55 3.58 -1.67
C SER A 232 -6.32 2.76 -0.41
N ILE A 233 -5.34 3.16 0.38
CA ILE A 233 -4.96 2.47 1.61
C ILE A 233 -5.98 2.73 2.72
N GLU A 234 -6.45 3.97 2.87
CA GLU A 234 -7.50 4.34 3.82
C GLU A 234 -8.78 3.53 3.56
N ARG A 235 -9.18 3.38 2.30
CA ARG A 235 -10.32 2.53 1.90
C ARG A 235 -10.14 1.08 2.36
N ILE A 236 -8.94 0.52 2.22
CA ILE A 236 -8.64 -0.85 2.63
C ILE A 236 -8.74 -1.01 4.15
N ILE A 237 -8.05 -0.12 4.90
CA ILE A 237 -8.02 -0.14 6.37
C ILE A 237 -9.43 0.03 6.93
N GLN A 238 -10.20 1.00 6.41
CA GLN A 238 -11.58 1.23 6.83
C GLN A 238 -12.48 0.04 6.52
N ALA A 239 -12.24 -0.68 5.42
CA ALA A 239 -13.05 -1.84 5.07
C ALA A 239 -12.76 -3.05 5.96
N SER A 240 -11.54 -3.18 6.48
CA SER A 240 -11.04 -4.49 6.93
C SER A 240 -10.38 -4.49 8.31
N SER A 241 -10.52 -3.40 9.07
CA SER A 241 -10.00 -3.30 10.44
C SER A 241 -10.79 -2.30 11.27
N ALA A 242 -10.87 -2.56 12.58
CA ALA A 242 -11.42 -1.62 13.55
C ALA A 242 -10.35 -0.63 14.06
N GLU A 243 -10.80 0.46 14.69
CA GLU A 243 -9.90 1.41 15.39
C GLU A 243 -9.09 0.67 16.47
N GLY A 244 -7.80 1.00 16.61
CA GLY A 244 -6.90 0.34 17.55
C GLY A 244 -6.36 -1.03 17.13
N GLU A 245 -6.86 -1.64 16.06
CA GLU A 245 -6.29 -2.88 15.52
C GLU A 245 -5.02 -2.63 14.71
N ILE A 246 -4.13 -3.62 14.65
CA ILE A 246 -2.83 -3.52 13.98
C ILE A 246 -2.99 -3.73 12.47
N VAL A 247 -2.44 -2.78 11.72
CA VAL A 247 -2.23 -2.88 10.27
C VAL A 247 -0.78 -3.29 10.00
N LEU A 248 -0.56 -4.25 9.11
CA LEU A 248 0.76 -4.79 8.77
C LEU A 248 1.15 -4.44 7.33
N ASP A 249 2.39 -3.99 7.11
CA ASP A 249 2.95 -3.76 5.78
C ASP A 249 4.44 -4.09 5.71
N PHE A 250 4.81 -5.13 4.99
CA PHE A 250 6.20 -5.56 4.84
C PHE A 250 7.03 -4.74 3.84
N PHE A 251 6.43 -3.75 3.16
CA PHE A 251 7.07 -2.98 2.09
C PHE A 251 6.80 -1.48 2.24
N SER A 252 7.27 -0.90 3.35
CA SER A 252 6.92 0.45 3.80
C SER A 252 7.15 1.53 2.74
N HIS A 253 8.32 1.50 2.08
CA HIS A 253 8.71 2.44 1.04
C HIS A 253 8.48 3.92 1.43
N SER A 254 7.39 4.53 0.97
CA SER A 254 7.02 5.92 1.29
C SER A 254 6.26 6.10 2.62
N GLY A 255 5.95 5.01 3.34
CA GLY A 255 5.18 5.04 4.58
C GLY A 255 3.69 5.35 4.40
N THR A 256 3.10 5.09 3.23
CA THR A 256 1.67 5.39 2.98
C THR A 256 0.77 4.57 3.91
N THR A 257 1.07 3.28 4.12
CA THR A 257 0.29 2.41 5.03
C THR A 257 0.33 2.92 6.47
N LEU A 258 1.51 3.28 6.96
CA LEU A 258 1.67 3.85 8.29
C LEU A 258 0.91 5.19 8.44
N LEU A 259 1.02 6.09 7.46
CA LEU A 259 0.33 7.39 7.55
C LEU A 259 -1.19 7.25 7.46
N ALA A 260 -1.71 6.35 6.61
CA ALA A 260 -3.15 6.06 6.56
C ALA A 260 -3.65 5.46 7.87
N ALA A 261 -2.89 4.53 8.45
CA ALA A 261 -3.21 3.92 9.74
C ALA A 261 -3.21 4.95 10.88
N GLU A 262 -2.21 5.84 10.96
CA GLU A 262 -2.15 6.98 11.89
C GLU A 262 -3.44 7.82 11.80
N ARG A 263 -3.81 8.25 10.58
CA ARG A 263 -5.00 9.08 10.34
C ARG A 263 -6.31 8.38 10.72
N LEU A 264 -6.32 7.06 10.61
CA LEU A 264 -7.43 6.22 11.00
C LEU A 264 -7.30 5.68 12.42
N LYS A 265 -6.28 6.06 13.20
CA LYS A 265 -6.05 5.62 14.58
C LYS A 265 -5.88 4.10 14.73
N ARG A 266 -5.11 3.49 13.84
CA ARG A 266 -4.65 2.11 13.92
C ARG A 266 -3.13 2.10 14.11
N PRO A 267 -2.56 1.36 15.07
CA PRO A 267 -1.13 1.07 15.05
C PRO A 267 -0.75 0.38 13.74
N CYS A 268 0.42 0.70 13.22
CA CYS A 268 0.93 0.13 11.97
C CYS A 268 2.31 -0.44 12.23
N PHE A 269 2.48 -1.72 11.92
CA PHE A 269 3.75 -2.42 12.02
C PHE A 269 4.23 -2.60 10.60
N THR A 270 5.34 -1.94 10.26
CA THR A 270 5.84 -1.91 8.90
C THR A 270 7.34 -2.07 8.84
N THR A 271 7.86 -2.57 7.71
CA THR A 271 9.30 -2.70 7.50
C THR A 271 9.68 -2.36 6.07
N ASP A 272 10.94 -1.97 5.89
CA ASP A 272 11.62 -1.95 4.60
C ASP A 272 13.03 -2.49 4.79
N ILE A 273 13.59 -3.12 3.76
CA ILE A 273 14.97 -3.63 3.83
C ILE A 273 16.00 -2.50 3.70
N ASP A 274 15.61 -1.37 3.09
CA ASP A 274 16.48 -0.20 2.98
C ASP A 274 16.24 0.77 4.15
N PRO A 275 17.26 1.09 4.96
CA PRO A 275 17.14 2.04 6.07
C PRO A 275 16.69 3.43 5.63
N ILE A 276 16.92 3.83 4.37
CA ILE A 276 16.44 5.11 3.83
C ILE A 276 14.92 5.15 3.78
N TYR A 277 14.26 4.08 3.31
CA TYR A 277 12.80 4.03 3.24
C TYR A 277 12.16 3.92 4.63
N CYS A 278 12.86 3.28 5.58
CA CYS A 278 12.49 3.30 6.99
C CYS A 278 12.51 4.74 7.54
N GLU A 279 13.61 5.47 7.32
CA GLU A 279 13.74 6.85 7.79
C GLU A 279 12.73 7.79 7.11
N ILE A 280 12.48 7.62 5.81
CA ILE A 280 11.44 8.37 5.08
C ILE A 280 10.07 8.14 5.72
N THR A 281 9.74 6.88 6.06
CA THR A 281 8.49 6.51 6.71
C THR A 281 8.32 7.23 8.05
N ILE A 282 9.33 7.17 8.92
CA ILE A 282 9.28 7.81 10.25
C ILE A 282 9.19 9.33 10.10
N ARG A 283 9.99 9.93 9.21
CA ARG A 283 9.94 11.38 8.93
C ARG A 283 8.58 11.82 8.40
N ARG A 284 7.91 10.99 7.61
CA ARG A 284 6.58 11.29 7.07
C ARG A 284 5.51 11.33 8.14
N LEU A 285 5.56 10.38 9.09
CA LEU A 285 4.71 10.40 10.28
C LEU A 285 4.91 11.69 11.09
N GLU A 286 6.17 12.01 11.41
CA GLU A 286 6.52 13.20 12.18
C GLU A 286 6.13 14.49 11.45
N HIS A 287 6.31 14.53 10.12
CA HIS A 287 5.91 15.65 9.28
C HIS A 287 4.40 15.89 9.33
N TRP A 288 3.60 14.82 9.18
CA TRP A 288 2.16 14.89 9.33
C TRP A 288 1.75 15.40 10.71
N ARG A 289 2.27 14.81 11.79
CA ARG A 289 1.93 15.24 13.16
C ARG A 289 2.30 16.69 13.44
N LYS A 290 3.42 17.16 12.90
CA LYS A 290 3.88 18.54 13.11
C LYS A 290 3.13 19.57 12.27
N THR A 291 2.72 19.22 11.05
CA THR A 291 2.30 20.21 10.04
C THR A 291 0.93 19.99 9.44
N GLY A 292 0.34 18.80 9.65
CA GLY A 292 -0.89 18.37 8.98
C GLY A 292 -0.72 18.09 7.48
N LYS A 293 0.52 18.00 6.96
CA LYS A 293 0.79 17.73 5.54
C LYS A 293 1.12 16.27 5.30
N THR A 294 0.60 15.74 4.20
CA THR A 294 0.67 14.31 3.87
C THR A 294 1.94 13.88 3.13
N GLY A 295 2.76 14.83 2.72
CA GLY A 295 4.01 14.63 1.99
C GLY A 295 4.71 15.97 1.74
N TRP A 296 5.65 15.98 0.80
CA TRP A 296 6.50 17.15 0.52
C TRP A 296 6.28 17.74 -0.86
N GLN A 297 5.38 17.15 -1.66
CA GLN A 297 5.09 17.65 -3.01
C GLN A 297 6.37 17.64 -3.86
N ASN A 298 6.92 18.81 -4.22
CA ASN A 298 8.21 18.94 -4.94
C ASN A 298 9.45 19.09 -4.03
N GLY A 299 9.27 18.98 -2.72
CA GLY A 299 10.34 18.94 -1.73
C GLY A 299 10.79 17.51 -1.40
N HIS A 300 11.50 17.34 -0.28
CA HIS A 300 11.92 16.02 0.20
C HIS A 300 12.06 15.86 1.74
N PRO A 301 12.09 14.62 2.25
CA PRO A 301 12.17 14.34 3.69
C PRO A 301 13.47 14.79 4.39
N PHE A 302 14.54 15.03 3.63
CA PHE A 302 15.88 15.38 4.13
C PHE A 302 16.26 16.84 3.88
N GLU A 303 15.28 17.72 3.63
CA GLU A 303 15.55 19.13 3.27
C GLU A 303 16.34 19.92 4.32
N LYS A 304 16.28 19.53 5.59
CA LYS A 304 17.01 20.24 6.65
C LYS A 304 18.50 19.94 6.59
N GLU A 305 18.83 18.69 6.32
CA GLU A 305 20.20 18.18 6.28
C GLU A 305 20.84 18.39 4.91
N LEU A 306 20.05 18.26 3.85
CA LEU A 306 20.49 18.33 2.45
C LEU A 306 19.66 19.38 1.68
N PRO A 307 19.81 20.68 1.99
CA PRO A 307 18.98 21.73 1.40
C PRO A 307 19.22 21.95 -0.10
N ASN A 308 20.38 21.54 -0.61
CA ASN A 308 20.75 21.60 -2.03
C ASN A 308 21.22 20.20 -2.47
N LEU A 309 20.50 19.59 -3.42
CA LEU A 309 20.80 18.26 -3.96
C LEU A 309 21.67 18.29 -5.23
N GLU A 310 22.24 19.46 -5.56
CA GLU A 310 23.21 19.64 -6.65
C GLU A 310 24.46 18.76 -6.45
#